data_AF-A4CP60-F1
#
_entry.id   AF-A4CP60-F1
#
_cell.length_a   1.000
_cell.length_b   1.000
_cell.length_c   1.000
_cell.angle_alpha   90.00
_cell.angle_beta   90.00
_cell.angle_gamma   90.00
#
_symmetry.space_group_name_H-M   'P 1'
#
loop_
_entity.id
_entity.type
_entity.pdbx_description
1 polymer ?
#
loop_
_entity_poly.entity_id
_entity_poly.type
_entity_poly.pdbx_seq_one_letter_code
_entity_poly.pdbx_strand_id
1 'polypeptide(L)'
;MNYRRTNPTGIDLVVDQIQRNIYDPLTASWGVIDLYDRVYRNQDHDGFSLQRYIGEGEYEDLMFSEGNKLFFVQGQSPKVVLGEAENSLWVVAALNLDQVKARTHRSDEEVHLDLVSEISKVVNLEDIEGIEYGLDNLKKIVVGGSVFANFKAGDIHPYHVFAVRLKVRYGVINNEC
;
A
#
# COMPACT_ATOMS: atom_id res chain seq x y z
N MET A 1 -9.42 -3.55 13.01
CA MET A 1 -8.16 -3.52 12.23
C MET A 1 -7.47 -4.87 12.36
N ASN A 2 -7.20 -5.55 11.25
CA ASN A 2 -6.94 -7.00 11.26
C ASN A 2 -5.45 -7.39 11.18
N TYR A 3 -4.56 -6.51 10.69
CA TYR A 3 -3.15 -6.86 10.41
C TYR A 3 -2.16 -5.82 10.92
N ARG A 4 -2.12 -5.67 12.25
CA ARG A 4 -1.19 -4.77 12.96
C ARG A 4 0.08 -5.48 13.39
N ARG A 5 1.20 -4.76 13.34
CA ARG A 5 2.43 -5.18 14.03
C ARG A 5 2.40 -4.79 15.51
N THR A 6 2.98 -5.65 16.33
CA THR A 6 3.33 -5.35 17.73
C THR A 6 4.68 -4.63 17.77
N ASN A 7 4.76 -3.47 18.44
CA ASN A 7 5.97 -2.63 18.59
C ASN A 7 6.62 -2.21 17.24
N PRO A 8 5.92 -1.41 16.42
CA PRO A 8 6.47 -0.98 15.14
C PRO A 8 7.66 -0.03 15.33
N THR A 9 8.72 -0.23 14.54
CA THR A 9 9.95 0.58 14.56
C THR A 9 10.33 1.06 13.16
N GLY A 10 11.04 2.19 13.08
CA GLY A 10 11.45 2.77 11.80
C GLY A 10 10.24 3.10 10.92
N ILE A 11 10.29 2.70 9.65
CA ILE A 11 9.19 2.97 8.70
C ILE A 11 7.87 2.31 9.11
N ASP A 12 7.92 1.18 9.83
CA ASP A 12 6.70 0.48 10.26
C ASP A 12 5.91 1.32 11.28
N LEU A 13 6.56 2.25 11.99
CA LEU A 13 5.87 3.19 12.89
C LEU A 13 4.99 4.17 12.11
N VAL A 14 5.50 4.69 10.98
CA VAL A 14 4.75 5.57 10.08
C VAL A 14 3.60 4.80 9.45
N VAL A 15 3.85 3.55 9.02
CA VAL A 15 2.80 2.66 8.50
C VAL A 15 1.71 2.41 9.54
N ASP A 16 2.05 2.07 10.78
CA ASP A 16 1.05 1.86 11.86
C ASP A 16 0.24 3.14 12.15
N GLN A 17 0.89 4.31 12.11
CA GLN A 17 0.19 5.59 12.27
C GLN A 17 -0.81 5.84 11.15
N ILE A 18 -0.41 5.67 9.88
CA ILE A 18 -1.32 5.82 8.74
C ILE A 18 -2.46 4.80 8.89
N GLN A 19 -2.14 3.54 9.17
CA GLN A 19 -3.12 2.47 9.29
C GLN A 19 -4.21 2.76 10.33
N ARG A 20 -3.84 3.26 11.52
CA ARG A 20 -4.80 3.60 12.59
C ARG A 20 -5.80 4.65 12.16
N ASN A 21 -5.37 5.61 11.34
CA ASN A 21 -6.19 6.75 10.96
C ASN A 21 -7.07 6.45 9.75
N ILE A 22 -6.61 5.60 8.82
CA ILE A 22 -7.38 5.29 7.63
C ILE A 22 -8.35 4.11 7.82
N TYR A 23 -8.08 3.18 8.75
CA TYR A 23 -8.85 1.94 8.83
C TYR A 23 -10.34 2.17 9.14
N ASP A 24 -10.65 2.85 10.25
CA ASP A 24 -12.04 3.02 10.68
C ASP A 24 -12.86 3.87 9.70
N PRO A 25 -12.35 5.03 9.20
CA PRO A 25 -13.09 5.84 8.23
C PRO A 25 -13.32 5.12 6.89
N LEU A 26 -12.29 4.44 6.36
CA LEU A 26 -12.42 3.71 5.10
C LEU A 26 -13.32 2.49 5.25
N THR A 27 -13.27 1.77 6.38
CA THR A 27 -14.19 0.65 6.62
C THR A 27 -15.65 1.13 6.73
N ALA A 28 -15.87 2.31 7.31
CA ALA A 28 -17.20 2.91 7.38
C ALA A 28 -17.73 3.36 5.99
N SER A 29 -16.85 3.85 5.12
CA SER A 29 -17.22 4.33 3.77
C SER A 29 -17.32 3.19 2.74
N TRP A 30 -16.42 2.22 2.80
CA TRP A 30 -16.19 1.20 1.76
C TRP A 30 -16.65 -0.20 2.18
N GLY A 31 -17.06 -0.38 3.43
CA GLY A 31 -17.38 -1.68 4.00
C GLY A 31 -16.13 -2.46 4.42
N VAL A 32 -16.23 -3.80 4.46
CA VAL A 32 -15.13 -4.65 4.94
C VAL A 32 -13.93 -4.53 4.01
N ILE A 33 -12.81 -4.07 4.57
CA ILE A 33 -11.51 -3.96 3.90
C ILE A 33 -10.42 -4.68 4.71
N ASP A 34 -9.53 -5.36 4.00
CA ASP A 34 -8.32 -5.93 4.56
C ASP A 34 -7.17 -4.94 4.43
N LEU A 35 -6.81 -4.31 5.56
CA LEU A 35 -5.68 -3.39 5.63
C LEU A 35 -4.45 -4.11 6.18
N TYR A 36 -3.55 -4.49 5.28
CA TYR A 36 -2.27 -5.11 5.58
C TYR A 36 -1.20 -4.06 5.88
N ASP A 37 -0.14 -4.47 6.57
CA ASP A 37 1.04 -3.66 6.86
C ASP A 37 1.97 -3.57 5.64
N ARG A 38 3.26 -3.35 5.88
CA ARG A 38 4.27 -3.31 4.82
C ARG A 38 4.46 -4.70 4.21
N VAL A 39 4.35 -4.75 2.89
CA VAL A 39 4.59 -5.96 2.09
C VAL A 39 5.99 -5.92 1.49
N TYR A 40 6.54 -7.10 1.27
CA TYR A 40 7.87 -7.30 0.71
C TYR A 40 7.77 -7.55 -0.79
N ARG A 41 8.76 -7.02 -1.51
CA ARG A 41 8.97 -7.35 -2.92
C ARG A 41 9.91 -8.54 -2.95
N ASN A 42 9.37 -9.70 -3.29
CA ASN A 42 10.17 -10.89 -3.48
C ASN A 42 10.35 -11.14 -4.97
N GLN A 43 11.53 -11.62 -5.35
CA GLN A 43 11.84 -11.97 -6.73
C GLN A 43 11.94 -13.49 -6.81
N ASP A 44 11.05 -14.08 -7.60
CA ASP A 44 11.05 -15.49 -7.94
C ASP A 44 11.47 -15.68 -9.41
N HIS A 45 11.56 -16.94 -9.84
CA HIS A 45 11.90 -17.31 -11.21
C HIS A 45 10.95 -16.72 -12.27
N ASP A 46 9.70 -16.45 -11.89
CA ASP A 46 8.63 -15.91 -12.76
C ASP A 46 8.48 -14.38 -12.67
N GLY A 47 9.28 -13.70 -11.85
CA GLY A 47 9.24 -12.24 -11.72
C GLY A 47 9.13 -11.78 -10.27
N PHE A 48 8.58 -10.58 -10.08
CA PHE A 48 8.44 -9.99 -8.75
C PHE A 48 7.01 -10.15 -8.21
N SER A 49 6.89 -10.60 -6.97
CA SER A 49 5.64 -10.75 -6.22
C SER A 49 5.61 -9.77 -5.04
N LEU A 50 4.39 -9.37 -4.66
CA LEU A 50 4.14 -8.59 -3.46
C LEU A 50 3.60 -9.51 -2.38
N GLN A 51 4.45 -9.79 -1.41
CA GLN A 51 4.26 -10.83 -0.43
C GLN A 51 4.22 -10.28 0.98
N ARG A 52 3.25 -10.75 1.76
CA ARG A 52 3.17 -10.46 3.18
C ARG A 52 3.85 -11.56 3.97
N TYR A 53 4.63 -11.17 4.96
CA TYR A 53 5.19 -12.12 5.92
C TYR A 53 4.10 -12.60 6.89
N ILE A 54 3.86 -13.92 6.93
CA ILE A 54 2.83 -14.53 7.78
C ILE A 54 3.40 -15.24 9.02
N GLY A 55 4.72 -15.37 9.13
CA GLY A 55 5.41 -16.00 10.25
C GLY A 55 6.25 -17.20 9.80
N GLU A 56 7.19 -17.65 10.64
CA GLU A 56 8.00 -18.86 10.41
C GLU A 56 8.76 -18.92 9.06
N GLY A 57 9.07 -17.76 8.47
CA GLY A 57 9.71 -17.71 7.15
C GLY A 57 8.74 -17.83 5.97
N GLU A 58 7.44 -17.89 6.23
CA GLU A 58 6.40 -18.02 5.21
C GLU A 58 5.85 -16.66 4.75
N TYR A 59 5.42 -16.65 3.49
CA TYR A 59 4.98 -15.49 2.76
C TYR A 59 3.69 -15.77 1.99
N GLU A 60 2.75 -14.83 2.01
CA GLU A 60 1.46 -14.91 1.30
C GLU A 60 1.39 -13.87 0.18
N ASP A 61 0.99 -14.30 -1.03
CA ASP A 61 0.78 -13.43 -2.18
C ASP A 61 -0.52 -12.63 -2.05
N LEU A 62 -0.40 -11.31 -1.87
CA LEU A 62 -1.57 -10.44 -1.65
C LEU A 62 -2.28 -10.01 -2.94
N MET A 63 -1.60 -10.06 -4.08
CA MET A 63 -2.22 -9.63 -5.34
C MET A 63 -3.28 -10.61 -5.85
N PHE A 64 -3.19 -11.88 -5.46
CA PHE A 64 -4.09 -12.95 -5.93
C PHE A 64 -5.17 -13.36 -4.91
N SER A 65 -5.12 -12.84 -3.68
CA SER A 65 -6.17 -13.10 -2.69
C SER A 65 -7.51 -12.43 -3.08
N GLU A 66 -8.63 -12.96 -2.60
CA GLU A 66 -9.94 -12.33 -2.80
C GLU A 66 -10.15 -11.15 -1.82
N GLY A 67 -11.10 -10.26 -2.12
CA GLY A 67 -11.51 -9.19 -1.21
C GLY A 67 -10.86 -7.82 -1.46
N ASN A 68 -11.49 -6.78 -0.89
CA ASN A 68 -11.01 -5.40 -0.94
C ASN A 68 -9.83 -5.24 0.00
N LYS A 69 -8.69 -4.76 -0.51
CA LYS A 69 -7.45 -4.71 0.27
C LYS A 69 -6.68 -3.42 0.08
N LEU A 70 -5.97 -3.05 1.15
CA LEU A 70 -4.96 -2.02 1.15
C LEU A 70 -3.67 -2.55 1.76
N PHE A 71 -2.52 -2.15 1.23
CA PHE A 71 -1.23 -2.56 1.73
C PHE A 71 -0.14 -1.53 1.40
N PHE A 72 1.02 -1.63 2.05
CA PHE A 72 2.08 -0.63 1.93
C PHE A 72 3.32 -1.22 1.25
N VAL A 73 3.85 -0.51 0.25
CA VAL A 73 5.08 -0.90 -0.44
C VAL A 73 6.15 0.16 -0.17
N GLN A 74 7.31 -0.25 0.33
CA GLN A 74 8.43 0.64 0.59
C GLN A 74 9.36 0.78 -0.64
N GLY A 75 9.95 1.97 -0.81
CA GLY A 75 11.03 2.22 -1.77
C GLY A 75 12.37 1.58 -1.40
N GLN A 76 13.11 1.15 -2.41
CA GLN A 76 14.33 0.36 -2.22
C GLN A 76 15.53 1.17 -1.71
N SER A 77 15.50 2.50 -1.88
CA SER A 77 16.67 3.36 -1.65
C SER A 77 16.35 4.47 -0.62
N PRO A 78 16.22 4.14 0.67
CA PRO A 78 16.07 5.17 1.70
C PRO A 78 17.34 6.02 1.77
N LYS A 79 17.17 7.34 1.82
CA LYS A 79 18.25 8.30 2.06
C LYS A 79 18.36 8.55 3.55
N VAL A 80 19.51 8.24 4.15
CA VAL A 80 19.75 8.46 5.58
C VAL A 80 20.65 9.67 5.78
N VAL A 81 20.21 10.62 6.61
CA VAL A 81 20.97 11.81 7.00
C VAL A 81 20.75 12.06 8.48
N LEU A 82 21.83 12.15 9.25
CA LEU A 82 21.81 12.52 10.69
C LEU A 82 20.85 11.67 11.56
N GLY A 83 20.70 10.38 11.26
CA GLY A 83 19.85 9.48 12.06
C GLY A 83 18.36 9.46 11.66
N GLU A 84 17.99 10.24 10.66
CA GLU A 84 16.68 10.18 10.00
C GLU A 84 16.82 9.56 8.62
N ALA A 85 15.88 8.68 8.27
CA ALA A 85 15.73 8.12 6.94
C ALA A 85 14.54 8.77 6.23
N GLU A 86 14.76 9.22 5.00
CA GLU A 86 13.75 9.65 4.06
C GLU A 86 13.55 8.56 3.00
N ASN A 87 12.31 8.15 2.75
CA ASN A 87 12.00 7.13 1.76
C ASN A 87 10.66 7.36 1.07
N SER A 88 10.47 6.75 -0.09
CA SER A 88 9.16 6.66 -0.74
C SER A 88 8.36 5.49 -0.15
N LEU A 89 7.06 5.71 0.03
CA LEU A 89 6.09 4.74 0.52
C LEU A 89 4.87 4.79 -0.40
N TRP A 90 4.43 3.66 -0.92
CA TRP A 90 3.19 3.58 -1.68
C TRP A 90 2.12 2.92 -0.85
N VAL A 91 0.95 3.56 -0.76
CA VAL A 91 -0.28 2.94 -0.25
C VAL A 91 -1.03 2.40 -1.44
N VAL A 92 -1.06 1.08 -1.58
CA VAL A 92 -1.71 0.41 -2.70
C VAL A 92 -3.10 -0.03 -2.28
N ALA A 93 -4.10 0.26 -3.10
CA ALA A 93 -5.47 -0.17 -2.94
C ALA A 93 -5.87 -1.07 -4.12
N ALA A 94 -6.46 -2.22 -3.82
CA ALA A 94 -7.11 -3.09 -4.77
C ALA A 94 -8.54 -3.34 -4.31
N LEU A 95 -9.49 -2.69 -4.97
CA LEU A 95 -10.88 -2.56 -4.52
C LEU A 95 -11.85 -3.01 -5.61
N ASN A 96 -12.85 -3.80 -5.24
CA ASN A 96 -14.01 -4.06 -6.06
C ASN A 96 -14.97 -2.88 -5.92
N LEU A 97 -15.03 -2.02 -6.94
CA LEU A 97 -15.83 -0.80 -6.88
C LEU A 97 -17.32 -1.08 -6.68
N ASP A 98 -17.83 -2.24 -7.11
CA ASP A 98 -19.25 -2.63 -6.97
C ASP A 98 -19.63 -2.90 -5.52
N GLN A 99 -18.66 -3.31 -4.71
CA GLN A 99 -18.83 -3.57 -3.29
C GLN A 99 -18.62 -2.32 -2.44
N VAL A 100 -17.76 -1.42 -2.92
CA VAL A 100 -17.30 -0.25 -2.17
C VAL A 100 -18.19 0.97 -2.37
N LYS A 101 -18.73 1.19 -3.57
CA LYS A 101 -19.65 2.30 -3.88
C LYS A 101 -20.74 1.85 -4.86
N ALA A 102 -21.93 2.43 -4.74
CA ALA A 102 -22.96 2.24 -5.76
C ALA A 102 -22.49 2.85 -7.09
N ARG A 103 -22.67 2.14 -8.22
CA ARG A 103 -22.29 2.57 -9.58
C ARG A 103 -23.15 3.72 -10.13
N THR A 104 -23.42 4.75 -9.33
CA THR A 104 -24.24 5.89 -9.76
C THR A 104 -23.43 6.89 -10.58
N HIS A 105 -22.21 7.26 -10.16
CA HIS A 105 -21.26 8.11 -10.91
C HIS A 105 -19.81 7.84 -10.46
N ARG A 106 -18.82 7.92 -11.38
CA ARG A 106 -17.34 7.87 -11.20
C ARG A 106 -16.82 7.39 -9.82
N SER A 107 -17.16 6.16 -9.48
CA SER A 107 -16.79 5.55 -8.20
C SER A 107 -15.28 5.38 -8.02
N ASP A 108 -14.53 5.41 -9.12
CA ASP A 108 -13.07 5.40 -9.18
C ASP A 108 -12.44 6.66 -8.57
N GLU A 109 -12.94 7.85 -8.90
CA GLU A 109 -12.42 9.12 -8.37
C GLU A 109 -12.81 9.32 -6.90
N GLU A 110 -14.01 8.88 -6.50
CA GLU A 110 -14.46 8.97 -5.11
C GLU A 110 -13.56 8.16 -4.16
N VAL A 111 -13.16 6.95 -4.55
CA VAL A 111 -12.24 6.15 -3.72
C VAL A 111 -10.82 6.74 -3.69
N HIS A 112 -10.41 7.48 -4.72
CA HIS A 112 -9.14 8.22 -4.70
C HIS A 112 -9.19 9.37 -3.70
N LEU A 113 -10.25 10.18 -3.76
CA LEU A 113 -10.48 11.30 -2.85
C LEU A 113 -10.59 10.83 -1.40
N ASP A 114 -11.36 9.77 -1.15
CA ASP A 114 -11.50 9.17 0.17
C ASP A 114 -10.12 8.78 0.72
N LEU A 115 -9.32 8.00 -0.04
CA LEU A 115 -8.01 7.54 0.44
C LEU A 115 -7.03 8.69 0.68
N VAL A 116 -6.92 9.62 -0.26
CA VAL A 116 -6.01 10.77 -0.14
C VAL A 116 -6.44 11.68 1.00
N SER A 117 -7.75 11.90 1.19
CA SER A 117 -8.26 12.70 2.30
C SER A 117 -7.90 12.07 3.64
N GLU A 118 -8.10 10.76 3.82
CA GLU A 118 -7.75 10.08 5.07
C GLU A 118 -6.24 10.06 5.32
N ILE A 119 -5.43 9.85 4.29
CA ILE A 119 -3.96 9.92 4.41
C ILE A 119 -3.51 11.33 4.80
N SER A 120 -4.09 12.39 4.19
CA SER A 120 -3.72 13.79 4.44
C SER A 120 -3.99 14.28 5.86
N LYS A 121 -4.76 13.52 6.66
CA LYS A 121 -4.98 13.80 8.09
C LYS A 121 -3.77 13.39 8.96
N VAL A 122 -2.86 12.59 8.41
CA VAL A 122 -1.70 12.03 9.12
C VAL A 122 -0.39 12.54 8.56
N VAL A 123 -0.30 12.66 7.23
CA VAL A 123 0.89 13.16 6.53
C VAL A 123 0.61 14.54 5.96
N ASN A 124 1.64 15.36 5.84
CA ASN A 124 1.49 16.68 5.22
C ASN A 124 1.14 16.53 3.74
N LEU A 125 0.37 17.47 3.20
CA LEU A 125 0.01 17.47 1.77
C LEU A 125 1.23 17.53 0.85
N GLU A 126 2.33 18.16 1.26
CA GLU A 126 3.59 18.21 0.52
C GLU A 126 4.31 16.86 0.43
N ASP A 127 3.99 15.94 1.34
CA ASP A 127 4.54 14.58 1.37
C ASP A 127 3.70 13.63 0.50
N ILE A 128 2.56 14.06 -0.06
CA ILE A 128 1.77 13.29 -1.02
C ILE A 128 2.26 13.63 -2.43
N GLU A 129 3.06 12.74 -3.03
CA GLU A 129 3.73 12.98 -4.31
C GLU A 129 2.82 12.74 -5.52
N GLY A 130 1.76 11.93 -5.38
CA GLY A 130 0.76 11.72 -6.44
C GLY A 130 -0.01 10.41 -6.34
N ILE A 131 -0.89 10.16 -7.31
CA ILE A 131 -1.65 8.92 -7.46
C ILE A 131 -1.21 8.22 -8.75
N GLU A 132 -0.86 6.95 -8.64
CA GLU A 132 -0.45 6.09 -9.74
C GLU A 132 -1.58 5.10 -10.06
N TYR A 133 -2.14 5.20 -11.26
CA TYR A 133 -3.26 4.37 -11.68
C TYR A 133 -2.82 3.12 -12.42
N GLY A 134 -3.60 2.05 -12.27
CA GLY A 134 -3.49 0.87 -13.11
C GLY A 134 -2.34 -0.04 -12.72
N LEU A 135 -2.54 -1.32 -13.03
CA LEU A 135 -1.58 -2.38 -12.72
C LEU A 135 -0.20 -2.08 -13.31
N ASP A 136 -0.10 -1.48 -14.49
CA ASP A 136 1.18 -1.20 -15.15
C ASP A 136 2.06 -0.18 -14.40
N ASN A 137 1.49 0.78 -13.70
CA ASN A 137 2.28 1.68 -12.86
C ASN A 137 2.69 0.98 -11.56
N LEU A 138 1.81 0.14 -11.00
CA LEU A 138 2.21 -0.82 -9.96
C LEU A 138 3.36 -1.72 -10.40
N LYS A 139 3.39 -2.13 -11.67
CA LYS A 139 4.51 -2.90 -12.21
C LYS A 139 5.81 -2.11 -12.17
N LYS A 140 5.77 -0.80 -12.45
CA LYS A 140 6.94 0.10 -12.33
C LYS A 140 7.36 0.32 -10.88
N ILE A 141 6.38 0.42 -9.96
CA ILE A 141 6.65 0.47 -8.52
C ILE A 141 7.47 -0.76 -8.14
N VAL A 142 7.08 -1.94 -8.60
CA VAL A 142 7.73 -3.21 -8.26
C VAL A 142 9.04 -3.44 -9.02
N VAL A 143 9.18 -3.03 -10.29
CA VAL A 143 10.36 -3.29 -11.13
C VAL A 143 10.67 -2.16 -12.14
N GLY A 144 11.93 -1.70 -12.18
CA GLY A 144 12.48 -0.88 -13.26
C GLY A 144 12.73 -1.61 -14.59
N GLY A 145 11.92 -2.63 -14.93
CA GLY A 145 12.06 -3.37 -16.18
C GLY A 145 11.51 -4.80 -16.10
N SER A 146 10.51 -5.06 -16.94
CA SER A 146 10.05 -6.36 -17.46
C SER A 146 10.24 -7.61 -16.59
N VAL A 147 9.13 -8.07 -16.03
CA VAL A 147 8.45 -9.35 -16.30
C VAL A 147 7.64 -9.64 -15.05
N PHE A 148 6.42 -9.12 -15.01
CA PHE A 148 5.33 -9.78 -14.30
C PHE A 148 4.92 -10.90 -15.23
N ALA A 149 5.38 -12.13 -15.00
CA ALA A 149 4.97 -13.24 -15.85
C ALA A 149 3.44 -13.26 -15.94
N ASN A 150 2.96 -13.09 -17.16
CA ASN A 150 1.62 -13.44 -17.61
C ASN A 150 0.46 -12.96 -16.73
N PHE A 151 0.30 -11.63 -16.61
CA PHE A 151 -1.04 -11.04 -16.49
C PHE A 151 -1.84 -11.29 -17.79
N LYS A 152 -2.12 -12.56 -18.12
CA LYS A 152 -3.18 -12.93 -19.08
C LYS A 152 -4.58 -12.57 -18.55
N ALA A 153 -4.65 -12.05 -17.31
CA ALA A 153 -5.84 -11.56 -16.64
C ALA A 153 -5.93 -10.02 -16.60
N GLY A 154 -5.27 -9.31 -17.52
CA GLY A 154 -5.50 -7.86 -17.70
C GLY A 154 -6.96 -7.49 -17.98
N ASP A 155 -7.78 -8.48 -18.39
CA ASP A 155 -9.21 -8.36 -18.70
C ASP A 155 -10.14 -9.06 -17.68
N ILE A 156 -9.62 -9.72 -16.63
CA ILE A 156 -10.43 -10.64 -15.80
C ILE A 156 -10.63 -10.15 -14.35
N HIS A 157 -9.87 -9.16 -13.88
CA HIS A 157 -10.04 -8.67 -12.51
C HIS A 157 -11.08 -7.53 -12.43
N PRO A 158 -12.20 -7.70 -11.70
CA PRO A 158 -13.17 -6.62 -11.45
C PRO A 158 -12.66 -5.56 -10.45
N TYR A 159 -11.39 -5.65 -10.04
CA TYR A 159 -10.80 -4.79 -9.03
C TYR A 159 -10.14 -3.57 -9.67
N HIS A 160 -10.53 -2.39 -9.20
CA HIS A 160 -9.83 -1.14 -9.45
C HIS A 160 -8.59 -1.09 -8.57
N VAL A 161 -7.44 -0.94 -9.21
CA VAL A 161 -6.13 -0.95 -8.55
C VAL A 161 -5.41 0.37 -8.79
N PHE A 162 -5.00 1.02 -7.69
CA PHE A 162 -4.26 2.28 -7.72
C PHE A 162 -3.32 2.38 -6.50
N ALA A 163 -2.35 3.28 -6.57
CA ALA A 163 -1.42 3.53 -5.48
C ALA A 163 -1.27 5.03 -5.20
N VAL A 164 -1.24 5.42 -3.93
CA VAL A 164 -0.90 6.79 -3.51
C VAL A 164 0.57 6.79 -3.11
N ARG A 165 1.37 7.62 -3.77
CA ARG A 165 2.80 7.75 -3.51
C ARG A 165 3.03 8.83 -2.46
N LEU A 166 3.74 8.44 -1.40
CA LEU A 166 4.07 9.26 -0.25
C LEU A 166 5.58 9.36 -0.08
N LYS A 167 6.00 10.48 0.47
CA LYS A 167 7.32 10.71 1.01
C LYS A 167 7.24 10.59 2.53
N VAL A 168 8.05 9.73 3.14
CA VAL A 168 8.01 9.51 4.59
C VAL A 168 9.39 9.68 5.21
N ARG A 169 9.41 10.20 6.44
CA ARG A 169 10.60 10.33 7.28
C ARG A 169 10.43 9.53 8.55
N TYR A 170 11.48 8.83 8.98
CA TYR A 170 11.46 8.04 10.21
C TYR A 170 12.87 7.98 10.84
N GLY A 171 12.92 7.90 12.16
CA GLY A 171 14.17 7.69 12.88
C GLY A 171 14.74 6.29 12.63
N VAL A 172 16.05 6.19 12.42
CA VAL A 172 16.78 4.92 12.29
C VAL A 172 17.73 4.65 13.44
N ILE A 173 17.80 5.56 14.42
CA ILE A 173 18.58 5.38 15.64
C ILE A 173 17.63 4.99 16.77
N ASN A 174 17.90 3.85 17.41
CA ASN A 174 17.32 3.55 18.72
C ASN A 174 18.01 4.46 19.74
N ASN A 175 17.37 5.58 20.08
CA ASN A 175 17.76 6.30 21.28
C ASN A 175 17.17 5.52 22.47
N GLU A 176 17.87 4.48 22.89
CA GLU A 176 17.74 4.02 24.27
C GLU A 176 18.32 5.13 25.16
N CYS A 177 17.43 5.96 25.71
CA CYS A 177 17.74 6.82 26.86
C CYS A 177 17.00 6.28 28.07
#